data_AF-A0A1W6LCY9-F1
#
_entry.id   AF-A0A1W6LCY9-F1
#
_cell.length_a   1.000
_cell.length_b   1.000
_cell.length_c   1.000
_cell.angle_alpha   90.00
_cell.angle_beta   90.00
_cell.angle_gamma   90.00
#
_symmetry.space_group_name_H-M   'P 1'
#
loop_
_entity.id
_entity.type
_entity.pdbx_description
1 polymer ?
#
loop_
_entity_poly.entity_id
_entity_poly.type
_entity_poly.pdbx_seq_one_letter_code
_entity_poly.pdbx_strand_id
1 'polypeptide(L)'
;MDRASFEFLYLHAHAIADLSFLRGMAAALASPVPDLTPEQFAANAAAAEQAMNVTEAEFDWSAFEGVPGFDAAAGTGLDTGEAVTADVGPTFGEALEQAGATLDGDGPPELEPYLVHLHAARELLQPRIGVCHEMAGPELDAVLLDLPPDLAPLNRALSAAEFLPWLEAYEQQHDGVSTVVAMVRELDSV
;
A
#
# COMPACT_ATOMS: atom_id res chain seq x y z
N MET A 1 14.68 -16.83 -3.45
CA MET A 1 15.62 -15.67 -3.41
C MET A 1 16.50 -15.65 -2.14
N ASP A 2 17.72 -15.08 -2.18
CA ASP A 2 18.55 -14.88 -0.97
C ASP A 2 18.10 -13.67 -0.12
N ARG A 3 18.60 -13.62 1.12
CA ARG A 3 18.21 -12.62 2.12
C ARG A 3 18.46 -11.18 1.66
N ALA A 4 19.65 -10.91 1.12
CA ALA A 4 20.06 -9.57 0.73
C ALA A 4 19.25 -9.06 -0.47
N SER A 5 18.95 -9.95 -1.42
CA SER A 5 18.11 -9.65 -2.57
C SER A 5 16.67 -9.34 -2.14
N PHE A 6 16.13 -10.11 -1.20
CA PHE A 6 14.78 -9.89 -0.67
C PHE A 6 14.67 -8.56 0.09
N GLU A 7 15.70 -8.17 0.84
CA GLU A 7 15.75 -6.89 1.54
C GLU A 7 15.56 -5.71 0.57
N PHE A 8 16.29 -5.69 -0.54
CA PHE A 8 16.12 -4.65 -1.56
C PHE A 8 14.75 -4.73 -2.23
N LEU A 9 14.27 -5.93 -2.55
CA LEU A 9 12.93 -6.11 -3.10
C LEU A 9 11.86 -5.53 -2.16
N TYR A 10 11.94 -5.82 -0.86
CA TYR A 10 11.06 -5.30 0.17
C TYR A 10 11.07 -3.77 0.17
N LEU A 11 12.25 -3.16 0.28
CA LEU A 11 12.36 -1.70 0.31
C LEU A 11 11.77 -1.05 -0.95
N HIS A 12 12.07 -1.58 -2.14
CA HIS A 12 11.58 -1.00 -3.38
C HIS A 12 10.09 -1.19 -3.57
N ALA A 13 9.52 -2.35 -3.22
CA ALA A 13 8.08 -2.58 -3.40
C ALA A 13 7.24 -1.63 -2.52
N HIS A 14 7.66 -1.44 -1.26
CA HIS A 14 7.02 -0.47 -0.36
C HIS A 14 7.21 0.97 -0.85
N ALA A 15 8.43 1.35 -1.26
CA ALA A 15 8.68 2.67 -1.83
C ALA A 15 7.85 2.95 -3.09
N ILE A 16 7.69 1.97 -3.98
CA ILE A 16 6.86 2.10 -5.19
C ILE A 16 5.41 2.40 -4.78
N ALA A 17 4.85 1.62 -3.86
CA ALA A 17 3.47 1.80 -3.42
C ALA A 17 3.24 3.18 -2.78
N ASP A 18 4.11 3.58 -1.84
CA ASP A 18 4.00 4.85 -1.13
C ASP A 18 4.15 6.05 -2.08
N LEU A 19 5.18 6.05 -2.93
CA LEU A 19 5.43 7.13 -3.87
C LEU A 19 4.32 7.24 -4.92
N SER A 20 3.82 6.12 -5.44
CA SER A 20 2.70 6.12 -6.39
C SER A 20 1.41 6.62 -5.75
N PHE A 21 1.15 6.27 -4.48
CA PHE A 21 0.03 6.81 -3.73
C PHE A 21 0.14 8.33 -3.59
N LEU A 22 1.30 8.85 -3.15
CA LEU A 22 1.52 10.28 -2.97
C LEU A 22 1.43 11.06 -4.29
N ARG A 23 2.01 10.53 -5.38
CA ARG A 23 1.92 11.13 -6.72
C ARG A 23 0.48 11.11 -7.24
N GLY A 24 -0.24 10.02 -7.05
CA GLY A 24 -1.66 9.90 -7.41
C GLY A 24 -2.54 10.87 -6.64
N MET A 25 -2.32 11.00 -5.33
CA MET A 25 -3.04 11.95 -4.47
C MET A 25 -2.75 13.40 -4.89
N ALA A 26 -1.48 13.75 -5.13
CA ALA A 26 -1.12 15.09 -5.60
C ALA A 26 -1.74 15.39 -6.97
N ALA A 27 -1.77 14.42 -7.90
CA ALA A 27 -2.44 14.57 -9.18
C ALA A 27 -3.97 14.74 -9.02
N ALA A 28 -4.60 14.01 -8.11
CA ALA A 28 -6.02 14.13 -7.82
C ALA A 28 -6.37 15.49 -7.20
N LEU A 29 -5.54 16.01 -6.30
CA LEU A 29 -5.71 17.34 -5.69
C LEU A 29 -5.46 18.48 -6.68
N ALA A 30 -4.53 18.29 -7.62
CA ALA A 30 -4.25 19.25 -8.68
C ALA A 30 -5.28 19.20 -9.83
N SER A 31 -6.06 18.11 -9.93
CA SER A 31 -7.09 17.98 -10.95
C SER A 31 -8.20 18.99 -10.68
N PRO A 32 -8.63 19.79 -11.67
CA PRO A 32 -9.72 20.72 -11.49
C PRO A 32 -10.97 19.93 -11.09
N VAL A 33 -11.45 20.16 -9.86
CA VAL A 33 -12.77 19.70 -9.45
C VAL A 33 -13.76 20.46 -10.33
N PRO A 34 -14.61 19.77 -11.11
CA PRO A 34 -15.60 20.47 -11.91
C PRO A 34 -16.45 21.32 -10.96
N ASP A 35 -16.57 22.62 -11.25
CA ASP A 35 -17.46 23.52 -10.53
C ASP A 35 -18.87 22.95 -10.63
N LEU A 36 -19.34 22.34 -9.55
CA LEU A 36 -20.70 21.85 -9.46
C LEU A 36 -21.63 23.06 -9.48
N THR A 37 -22.69 23.00 -10.29
CA THR A 37 -23.73 24.02 -10.21
C THR A 37 -24.40 23.98 -8.83
N PRO A 38 -25.02 25.08 -8.37
CA PRO A 38 -25.79 25.07 -7.12
C PRO A 38 -26.82 23.94 -7.04
N GLU A 39 -27.43 23.57 -8.17
CA GLU A 39 -28.38 22.45 -8.28
C GLU A 39 -27.69 21.09 -8.09
N GLN A 40 -26.46 20.92 -8.60
CA GLN A 40 -25.67 19.70 -8.42
C GLN A 40 -25.16 19.56 -6.98
N PHE A 41 -24.78 20.67 -6.35
CA PHE A 41 -24.46 20.69 -4.91
C PHE A 41 -25.68 20.30 -4.07
N ALA A 42 -26.86 20.84 -4.37
CA ALA A 42 -28.09 20.50 -3.66
C ALA A 42 -28.49 19.03 -3.87
N ALA A 43 -28.34 18.50 -5.08
CA ALA A 43 -28.59 17.10 -5.38
C ALA A 43 -27.62 16.15 -4.64
N ASN A 44 -26.33 16.48 -4.60
CA ASN A 44 -25.33 15.70 -3.88
C ASN A 44 -25.54 15.75 -2.36
N ALA A 45 -25.90 16.92 -1.82
CA ALA A 45 -26.25 17.07 -0.40
C ALA A 45 -27.48 16.25 -0.02
N ALA A 46 -28.54 16.29 -0.84
CA ALA A 46 -29.74 15.48 -0.63
C ALA A 46 -29.46 13.97 -0.71
N ALA A 47 -28.60 13.54 -1.65
CA ALA A 47 -28.19 12.14 -1.77
C ALA A 47 -27.34 11.68 -0.57
N ALA A 48 -26.44 12.52 -0.06
CA ALA A 48 -25.64 12.23 1.13
C ALA A 48 -26.51 12.16 2.39
N GLU A 49 -27.46 13.08 2.54
CA GLU A 49 -28.41 13.08 3.65
C GLU A 49 -29.34 11.84 3.62
N GLN A 50 -29.73 11.39 2.43
CA GLN A 50 -30.48 10.15 2.27
C GLN A 50 -29.64 8.90 2.61
N ALA A 51 -28.36 8.89 2.25
CA ALA A 51 -27.44 7.80 2.59
C ALA A 51 -27.10 7.74 4.09
N MET A 52 -27.10 8.89 4.79
CA MET A 52 -26.86 8.95 6.24
C MET A 52 -28.11 8.67 7.09
N ASN A 53 -29.31 8.74 6.48
CA ASN A 53 -30.58 8.52 7.17
C ASN A 53 -31.23 7.16 6.81
N VAL A 54 -30.46 6.19 6.32
CA VAL A 54 -30.97 4.83 6.10
C VAL A 54 -31.30 4.21 7.46
N THR A 55 -32.57 3.92 7.70
CA THR A 55 -32.99 3.22 8.92
C THR A 55 -32.63 1.73 8.82
N GLU A 56 -32.47 1.06 9.96
CA GLU A 56 -32.13 -0.38 10.02
C GLU A 56 -33.10 -1.28 9.21
N ALA A 57 -34.35 -0.82 9.00
CA ALA A 57 -35.37 -1.49 8.20
C ALA A 57 -35.26 -1.23 6.68
N GLU A 58 -34.55 -0.18 6.27
CA GLU A 58 -34.31 0.19 4.86
C GLU A 58 -32.96 -0.30 4.36
N PHE A 59 -32.10 -0.77 5.26
CA PHE A 59 -30.83 -1.39 4.91
C PHE A 59 -31.07 -2.81 4.41
N ASP A 60 -30.69 -3.08 3.16
CA ASP A 60 -30.82 -4.39 2.55
C ASP A 60 -29.71 -5.34 3.05
N TRP A 61 -30.01 -6.04 4.15
CA TRP A 61 -29.13 -7.03 4.76
C TRP A 61 -28.93 -8.29 3.90
N SER A 62 -29.70 -8.47 2.82
CA SER A 62 -29.57 -9.64 1.95
C SER A 62 -28.21 -9.70 1.23
N ALA A 63 -27.50 -8.58 1.11
CA ALA A 63 -26.14 -8.53 0.60
C ALA A 63 -25.10 -9.24 1.49
N PHE A 64 -25.45 -9.49 2.76
CA PHE A 64 -24.60 -10.20 3.73
C PHE A 64 -25.08 -11.63 4.01
N GLU A 65 -26.21 -12.05 3.46
CA GLU A 65 -26.66 -13.45 3.53
C GLU A 65 -25.68 -14.35 2.76
N GLY A 66 -24.95 -15.19 3.50
CA GLY A 66 -23.99 -16.15 2.94
C GLY A 66 -22.52 -15.83 3.21
N VAL A 67 -22.20 -14.74 3.92
CA VAL A 67 -20.85 -14.49 4.43
C VAL A 67 -20.57 -15.42 5.62
N PRO A 68 -19.62 -16.37 5.53
CA PRO A 68 -19.28 -17.24 6.64
C PRO A 68 -18.75 -16.39 7.81
N GLY A 69 -19.47 -16.40 8.94
CA GLY A 69 -19.10 -15.65 10.15
C GLY A 69 -19.98 -14.45 10.48
N PHE A 70 -20.94 -14.08 9.62
CA PHE A 70 -21.93 -13.04 9.93
C PHE A 70 -23.26 -13.69 10.34
N ASP A 71 -23.49 -13.86 11.64
CA ASP A 71 -24.79 -14.25 12.19
C ASP A 71 -25.49 -13.01 12.75
N ALA A 72 -26.44 -12.46 11.97
CA ALA A 72 -27.23 -11.30 12.38
C ALA A 72 -28.05 -11.54 13.67
N ALA A 73 -28.24 -12.80 14.09
CA ALA A 73 -28.94 -13.16 15.32
C ALA A 73 -28.01 -13.40 16.53
N ALA A 74 -26.70 -13.55 16.32
CA ALA A 74 -25.74 -13.74 17.41
C ALA A 74 -25.12 -12.39 17.78
N GLY A 75 -25.60 -11.80 18.87
CA GLY A 75 -25.03 -10.58 19.43
C GLY A 75 -23.51 -10.67 19.60
N THR A 76 -22.78 -9.92 18.78
CA THR A 76 -21.42 -9.38 18.95
C THR A 76 -20.48 -10.16 19.88
N GLY A 77 -20.33 -11.45 19.64
CA GLY A 77 -19.27 -12.28 20.20
C GLY A 77 -18.16 -12.45 19.18
N LEU A 78 -17.58 -11.36 18.68
CA LEU A 78 -16.30 -11.44 18.00
C LEU A 78 -15.28 -11.79 19.09
N ASP A 79 -14.98 -13.09 19.22
CA ASP A 79 -13.77 -13.57 19.84
C ASP A 79 -12.61 -13.07 18.97
N THR A 80 -12.20 -11.82 19.19
CA THR A 80 -10.94 -11.29 18.71
C THR A 80 -9.86 -11.97 19.54
N GLY A 81 -9.57 -13.22 19.20
CA GLY A 81 -8.37 -13.90 19.68
C GLY A 81 -7.22 -12.93 19.48
N GLU A 82 -6.66 -12.47 20.59
CA GLU A 82 -5.63 -11.46 20.65
C GLU A 82 -4.47 -11.99 19.79
N ALA A 83 -4.37 -11.47 18.55
CA ALA A 83 -3.28 -11.81 17.66
C ALA A 83 -2.03 -11.36 18.41
N VAL A 84 -1.23 -12.32 18.84
CA VAL A 84 0.06 -12.07 19.45
C VAL A 84 0.93 -11.54 18.31
N THR A 85 0.80 -10.25 18.00
CA THR A 85 1.67 -9.56 17.05
C THR A 85 3.03 -9.53 17.70
N ALA A 86 3.93 -10.39 17.24
CA ALA A 86 5.32 -10.30 17.64
C ALA A 86 5.78 -8.86 17.36
N ASP A 87 6.41 -8.21 18.34
CA ASP A 87 7.02 -6.89 18.14
C ASP A 87 8.22 -7.06 17.18
N VAL A 88 7.95 -6.88 15.89
CA VAL A 88 8.92 -6.99 14.79
C VAL A 88 9.58 -5.64 14.48
N GLY A 89 9.45 -4.66 15.37
CA GLY A 89 10.00 -3.31 15.20
C GLY A 89 9.09 -2.38 14.38
N PRO A 90 9.62 -1.21 13.96
CA PRO A 90 8.81 -0.19 13.30
C PRO A 90 8.22 -0.68 11.98
N THR A 91 7.08 -0.11 11.61
CA THR A 91 6.52 -0.21 10.26
C THR A 91 7.44 0.49 9.26
N PHE A 92 7.23 0.21 7.96
CA PHE A 92 7.98 0.87 6.88
C PHE A 92 7.91 2.40 6.97
N GLY A 93 6.72 2.95 7.19
CA GLY A 93 6.50 4.40 7.31
C GLY A 93 7.23 5.01 8.52
N GLU A 94 7.13 4.38 9.69
CA GLU A 94 7.83 4.83 10.91
C GLU A 94 9.36 4.77 10.75
N ALA A 95 9.88 3.74 10.08
CA ALA A 95 11.32 3.63 9.82
C ALA A 95 11.80 4.72 8.85
N LEU A 96 11.02 5.06 7.82
CA LEU A 96 11.32 6.17 6.92
C LEU A 96 11.30 7.52 7.63
N GLU A 97 10.31 7.76 8.48
CA GLU A 97 10.20 8.99 9.28
C GLU A 97 11.41 9.12 10.23
N GLN A 98 11.77 8.04 10.94
CA GLN A 98 12.96 8.00 11.78
C GLN A 98 14.26 8.19 10.99
N ALA A 99 14.30 7.75 9.73
CA ALA A 99 15.41 7.97 8.82
C ALA A 99 15.46 9.41 8.25
N GLY A 100 14.46 10.25 8.55
CA GLY A 100 14.42 11.67 8.19
C GLY A 100 13.60 11.98 6.93
N ALA A 101 12.86 11.03 6.38
CA ALA A 101 11.92 11.31 5.30
C ALA A 101 10.69 12.02 5.87
N THR A 102 10.48 13.29 5.50
CA THR A 102 9.24 14.02 5.77
C THR A 102 8.30 13.90 4.59
N LEU A 103 7.11 13.31 4.82
CA LEU A 103 6.05 13.16 3.82
C LEU A 103 4.97 14.25 3.93
N ASP A 104 5.13 15.22 4.84
CA ASP A 104 4.14 16.27 5.16
C ASP A 104 4.14 17.47 4.18
N GLY A 105 4.78 17.34 3.02
CA GLY A 105 4.86 18.40 2.01
C GLY A 105 3.60 18.53 1.17
N ASP A 106 3.38 19.70 0.56
CA ASP A 106 2.28 19.99 -0.39
C ASP A 106 2.36 19.21 -1.73
N GLY A 107 3.25 18.22 -1.84
CA GLY A 107 3.50 17.46 -3.06
C GLY A 107 4.31 16.19 -2.81
N PRO A 108 4.45 15.33 -3.84
CA PRO A 108 5.22 14.10 -3.71
C PRO A 108 6.70 14.43 -3.41
N PRO A 109 7.37 13.64 -2.56
CA PRO A 109 8.76 13.88 -2.22
C PRO A 109 9.66 13.72 -3.45
N GLU A 110 10.77 14.45 -3.47
CA GLU A 110 11.80 14.24 -4.49
C GLU A 110 12.40 12.83 -4.37
N LEU A 111 12.59 12.15 -5.51
CA LEU A 111 13.03 10.75 -5.55
C LEU A 111 14.41 10.52 -4.94
N GLU A 112 15.40 11.34 -5.31
CA GLU A 112 16.79 11.13 -4.87
C GLU A 112 16.92 11.26 -3.34
N PRO A 113 16.42 12.32 -2.67
CA PRO A 113 16.40 12.38 -1.22
C PRO A 113 15.60 11.24 -0.57
N TYR A 114 14.44 10.90 -1.13
CA TYR A 114 13.62 9.81 -0.60
C TYR A 114 14.37 8.47 -0.58
N LEU A 115 15.06 8.13 -1.67
CA LEU A 115 15.84 6.88 -1.76
C LEU A 115 17.04 6.87 -0.81
N VAL A 116 17.65 8.03 -0.53
CA VAL A 116 18.69 8.14 0.52
C VAL A 116 18.10 7.77 1.88
N HIS A 117 16.93 8.29 2.23
CA HIS A 117 16.25 7.95 3.49
C HIS A 117 15.77 6.49 3.52
N LEU A 118 15.29 5.95 2.40
CA LEU A 118 14.92 4.54 2.26
C LEU A 118 16.09 3.61 2.62
N HIS A 119 17.28 3.89 2.10
CA HIS A 119 18.47 3.10 2.40
C HIS A 119 18.97 3.30 3.84
N ALA A 120 18.74 4.46 4.45
CA ALA A 120 19.01 4.68 5.86
C ALA A 120 18.02 3.93 6.79
N ALA A 121 16.74 3.83 6.40
CA ALA A 121 15.70 3.11 7.14
C ALA A 121 15.91 1.59 7.19
N ARG A 122 16.69 1.06 6.25
CA ARG A 122 16.99 -0.37 6.09
C ARG A 122 17.47 -1.08 7.35
N GLU A 123 18.34 -0.43 8.14
CA GLU A 123 18.87 -1.03 9.36
C GLU A 123 17.78 -1.18 10.45
N LEU A 124 16.81 -0.26 10.48
CA LEU A 124 15.68 -0.30 11.42
C LEU A 124 14.67 -1.41 11.04
N LEU A 125 14.58 -1.73 9.74
CA LEU A 125 13.63 -2.70 9.20
C LEU A 125 14.14 -4.14 9.22
N GLN A 126 15.40 -4.39 9.58
CA GLN A 126 16.00 -5.74 9.53
C GLN A 126 15.15 -6.83 10.20
N PRO A 127 14.59 -6.64 11.42
CA PRO A 127 13.77 -7.66 12.06
C PRO A 127 12.50 -8.00 11.27
N ARG A 128 11.76 -6.97 10.84
CA ARG A 128 10.53 -7.07 10.03
C ARG A 128 10.76 -7.72 8.68
N ILE A 129 11.79 -7.26 7.94
CA ILE A 129 12.21 -7.89 6.68
C ILE A 129 12.55 -9.35 6.96
N GLY A 130 13.16 -9.65 8.13
CA GLY A 130 13.51 -11.01 8.60
C GLY A 130 12.35 -11.97 8.51
N VAL A 131 11.28 -11.61 9.21
CA VAL A 131 10.02 -12.37 9.24
C VAL A 131 9.41 -12.48 7.84
N CYS A 132 9.33 -11.38 7.10
CA CYS A 132 8.76 -11.38 5.74
C CYS A 132 9.53 -12.33 4.79
N HIS A 133 10.85 -12.42 4.93
CA HIS A 133 11.68 -13.31 4.10
C HIS A 133 11.46 -14.79 4.44
N GLU A 134 11.25 -15.11 5.72
CA GLU A 134 10.91 -16.49 6.13
C GLU A 134 9.54 -16.92 5.61
N MET A 135 8.62 -15.97 5.44
CA MET A 135 7.28 -16.19 4.88
C MET A 135 7.24 -16.16 3.35
N ALA A 136 8.27 -15.63 2.69
CA ALA A 136 8.31 -15.51 1.24
C ALA A 136 8.32 -16.89 0.57
N GLY A 137 7.18 -17.27 -0.01
CA GLY A 137 6.99 -18.53 -0.73
C GLY A 137 7.62 -18.53 -2.14
N PRO A 138 7.69 -19.72 -2.78
CA PRO A 138 8.20 -19.86 -4.13
C PRO A 138 7.34 -19.15 -5.19
N GLU A 139 6.10 -18.76 -4.87
CA GLU A 139 5.27 -17.97 -5.80
C GLU A 139 5.88 -16.59 -6.07
N LEU A 140 6.54 -15.97 -5.08
CA LEU A 140 7.20 -14.67 -5.29
C LEU A 140 8.34 -14.81 -6.30
N ASP A 141 9.16 -15.86 -6.18
CA ASP A 141 10.24 -16.15 -7.12
C ASP A 141 9.70 -16.37 -8.55
N ALA A 142 8.50 -16.94 -8.71
CA ALA A 142 7.87 -17.14 -10.02
C ALA A 142 7.40 -15.82 -10.65
N VAL A 143 6.71 -14.96 -9.90
CA VAL A 143 6.22 -13.67 -10.42
C VAL A 143 7.39 -12.75 -10.79
N LEU A 144 8.50 -12.83 -10.07
CA LEU A 144 9.70 -12.05 -10.39
C LEU A 144 10.30 -12.36 -11.77
N LEU A 145 10.04 -13.55 -12.33
CA LEU A 145 10.47 -13.93 -13.68
C LEU A 145 9.67 -13.22 -14.79
N ASP A 146 8.46 -12.75 -14.47
CA ASP A 146 7.57 -12.06 -15.40
C ASP A 146 7.78 -10.52 -15.38
N LEU A 147 8.75 -10.04 -14.61
CA LEU A 147 9.09 -8.62 -14.57
C LEU A 147 9.76 -8.15 -15.87
N PRO A 148 9.60 -6.86 -16.24
CA PRO A 148 10.23 -6.31 -17.45
C PRO A 148 11.76 -6.53 -17.45
N PRO A 149 12.32 -7.24 -18.45
CA PRO A 149 13.74 -7.61 -18.43
C PRO A 149 14.69 -6.44 -18.70
N ASP A 150 14.16 -5.35 -19.24
CA ASP A 150 14.94 -4.15 -19.60
C ASP A 150 15.12 -3.18 -18.42
N LEU A 151 14.47 -3.45 -17.28
CA LEU A 151 14.59 -2.62 -16.08
C LEU A 151 15.72 -3.09 -15.17
N ALA A 152 16.27 -2.15 -14.40
CA ALA A 152 17.31 -2.46 -13.42
C ALA A 152 16.76 -3.43 -12.35
N PRO A 153 17.51 -4.47 -11.94
CA PRO A 153 16.97 -5.48 -11.05
C PRO A 153 16.70 -4.92 -9.64
N LEU A 154 15.55 -5.27 -9.07
CA LEU A 154 15.09 -4.82 -7.74
C LEU A 154 15.88 -5.40 -6.55
N ASN A 155 16.86 -6.28 -6.81
CA ASN A 155 17.63 -7.01 -5.80
C ASN A 155 18.90 -6.29 -5.31
N ARG A 156 19.06 -5.02 -5.67
CA ARG A 156 20.18 -4.16 -5.27
C ARG A 156 19.71 -2.73 -5.10
N ALA A 157 20.50 -1.90 -4.44
CA ALA A 157 20.24 -0.45 -4.39
C ALA A 157 20.09 0.13 -5.81
N LEU A 158 19.07 0.98 -5.97
CA LEU A 158 18.73 1.68 -7.21
C LEU A 158 18.96 3.17 -7.05
N SER A 159 19.54 3.80 -8.06
CA SER A 159 19.52 5.26 -8.19
C SER A 159 18.12 5.77 -8.57
N ALA A 160 17.83 7.06 -8.41
CA ALA A 160 16.52 7.60 -8.81
C ALA A 160 16.21 7.38 -10.30
N ALA A 161 17.23 7.44 -11.16
CA ALA A 161 17.08 7.17 -12.60
C ALA A 161 16.72 5.71 -12.91
N GLU A 162 17.17 4.77 -12.08
CA GLU A 162 16.85 3.35 -12.21
C GLU A 162 15.52 2.98 -11.56
N PHE A 163 15.14 3.71 -10.50
CA PHE A 163 13.90 3.48 -9.77
C PHE A 163 12.67 4.08 -10.47
N LEU A 164 12.81 5.26 -11.09
CA LEU A 164 11.70 5.95 -11.76
C LEU A 164 10.94 5.06 -12.78
N PRO A 165 11.61 4.29 -13.66
CA PRO A 165 10.91 3.39 -14.58
C PRO A 165 10.04 2.33 -13.89
N TRP A 166 10.43 1.84 -12.70
CA TRP A 166 9.60 0.91 -11.91
C TRP A 166 8.35 1.58 -11.38
N LEU A 167 8.50 2.80 -10.87
CA LEU A 167 7.40 3.62 -10.39
C LEU A 167 6.39 3.90 -11.51
N GLU A 168 6.88 4.28 -12.70
CA GLU A 168 6.04 4.52 -13.88
C GLU A 168 5.34 3.25 -14.36
N ALA A 169 6.01 2.10 -14.35
CA ALA A 169 5.40 0.81 -14.71
C ALA A 169 4.26 0.43 -13.76
N TYR A 170 4.43 0.66 -12.45
CA TYR A 170 3.37 0.42 -11.46
C TYR A 170 2.20 1.41 -11.63
N GLU A 171 2.47 2.69 -11.88
CA GLU A 171 1.44 3.70 -12.15
C GLU A 171 0.63 3.41 -13.43
N GLN A 172 1.28 2.78 -14.41
CA GLN A 172 0.65 2.28 -15.64
C GLN A 172 -0.03 0.92 -15.46
N GLN A 173 -0.12 0.41 -14.23
CA GLN A 173 -0.74 -0.87 -13.87
C GLN A 173 -0.13 -2.07 -14.59
N HIS A 174 1.19 -2.10 -14.76
CA HIS A 174 1.87 -3.29 -15.28
C HIS A 174 1.63 -4.49 -14.36
N ASP A 175 0.91 -5.51 -14.84
CA ASP A 175 0.46 -6.67 -14.04
C ASP A 175 1.55 -7.27 -13.15
N GLY A 176 2.70 -7.63 -13.73
CA GLY A 176 3.80 -8.23 -12.97
C GLY A 176 4.36 -7.34 -11.85
N VAL A 177 4.44 -6.02 -12.09
CA VAL A 177 4.95 -5.07 -11.07
C VAL A 177 3.91 -4.91 -9.97
N SER A 178 2.64 -4.77 -10.34
CA SER A 178 1.51 -4.68 -9.41
C SER A 178 1.41 -5.92 -8.52
N THR A 179 1.55 -7.12 -9.10
CA THR A 179 1.53 -8.38 -8.34
C THR A 179 2.70 -8.48 -7.37
N VAL A 180 3.93 -8.17 -7.79
CA VAL A 180 5.09 -8.18 -6.88
C VAL A 180 4.91 -7.21 -5.72
N VAL A 181 4.48 -5.98 -5.99
CA VAL A 181 4.22 -4.97 -4.96
C VAL A 181 3.13 -5.45 -3.99
N ALA A 182 2.03 -6.01 -4.49
CA ALA A 182 0.96 -6.54 -3.65
C ALA A 182 1.44 -7.69 -2.75
N MET A 183 2.12 -8.68 -3.33
CA MET A 183 2.63 -9.84 -2.58
C MET A 183 3.61 -9.44 -1.48
N VAL A 184 4.54 -8.53 -1.78
CA VAL A 184 5.52 -8.07 -0.78
C VAL A 184 4.84 -7.31 0.35
N ARG A 185 3.87 -6.46 0.05
CA ARG A 185 3.12 -5.71 1.08
C ARG A 185 2.20 -6.60 1.92
N GLU A 186 1.67 -7.68 1.34
CA GLU A 186 0.88 -8.66 2.07
C GLU A 186 1.73 -9.40 3.12
N LEU A 187 3.00 -9.72 2.79
CA LEU A 187 3.94 -10.30 3.76
C LEU A 187 4.19 -9.37 4.97
N ASP A 188 4.06 -8.06 4.81
CA ASP A 188 4.28 -7.07 5.86
C ASP A 188 3.04 -6.81 6.74
N SER A 189 1.88 -7.38 6.36
CA SER A 189 0.61 -7.20 7.08
C SER A 189 0.39 -8.16 8.26
N VAL A 190 1.41 -8.97 8.57
CA VAL A 190 1.39 -10.07 9.54
C VAL A 190 2.19 -9.70 10.78
#